data_AF-A0A2S9Z227-F1
#
_entry.id   AF-A0A2S9Z227-F1
#
_cell.length_a   1.000
_cell.length_b   1.000
_cell.length_c   1.000
_cell.angle_alpha   90.00
_cell.angle_beta   90.00
_cell.angle_gamma   90.00
#
_symmetry.space_group_name_H-M   'P 1'
#
loop_
_entity.id
_entity.type
_entity.pdbx_description
1 polymer ?
#
loop_
_entity_poly.entity_id
_entity_poly.type
_entity_poly.pdbx_seq_one_letter_code
_entity_poly.pdbx_strand_id
1 'polypeptide(L)'
;MTTHDPQDTTEVLAELRRLSARLDAVEAELAELKARSEQEIPEDVLLAISAAVSAYLGNKGKVRAVHFSRHRTWAAQGRQAVQTASRRL
;
A
#
# COMPACT_ATOMS: atom_id res chain seq x y z
N MET A 1 37.06 -12.38 29.99
CA MET A 1 35.82 -11.94 30.65
C MET A 1 35.71 -10.45 30.38
N THR A 2 35.05 -10.08 29.29
CA THR A 2 34.91 -8.68 28.87
C THR A 2 33.94 -7.99 29.83
N THR A 3 34.49 -7.29 30.81
CA THR A 3 33.75 -6.38 31.70
C THR A 3 33.15 -5.29 30.83
N HIS A 4 31.88 -5.43 30.44
CA HIS A 4 31.15 -4.33 29.80
C HIS A 4 31.03 -3.21 30.82
N ASP A 5 31.40 -2.00 30.41
CA ASP A 5 31.24 -0.82 31.24
C ASP A 5 29.74 -0.65 31.53
N PRO A 6 29.30 -0.39 32.78
CA PRO A 6 27.92 0.01 33.06
C PRO A 6 27.42 1.16 32.17
N GLN A 7 28.30 2.00 31.64
CA GLN A 7 27.95 3.02 30.65
C GLN A 7 27.49 2.42 29.30
N ASP A 8 28.19 1.41 28.77
CA ASP A 8 27.81 0.74 27.51
C ASP A 8 26.42 0.11 27.59
N THR A 9 26.11 -0.53 28.72
CA THR A 9 24.79 -1.16 28.93
C THR A 9 23.69 -0.10 28.96
N THR A 10 23.98 1.07 29.54
CA THR A 10 23.03 2.19 29.63
C THR A 10 22.76 2.79 28.25
N GLU A 11 23.79 2.96 27.43
CA GLU A 11 23.67 3.50 26.07
C GLU A 11 22.87 2.56 25.17
N VAL A 12 23.14 1.24 25.23
CA VAL A 12 22.38 0.23 24.47
C VAL A 12 20.90 0.23 24.88
N LEU A 13 20.59 0.35 26.17
CA LEU A 13 19.20 0.43 26.65
C LEU A 13 18.50 1.71 26.17
N ALA A 14 19.22 2.83 26.12
CA ALA A 14 18.69 4.09 25.60
C ALA A 14 18.35 3.98 24.11
N GLU A 15 19.25 3.40 23.31
CA GLU A 15 19.01 3.25 21.87
C GLU A 15 17.92 2.20 21.57
N LEU A 16 17.84 1.12 22.36
CA LEU A 16 16.75 0.15 22.25
C LEU A 16 15.38 0.79 22.53
N ARG A 17 15.28 1.63 23.58
CA ARG A 17 14.05 2.36 23.89
C ARG A 17 13.66 3.31 22.76
N ARG A 18 14.64 4.03 22.21
CA ARG A 18 14.42 4.94 21.09
C ARG A 18 13.94 4.19 19.85
N LEU A 19 14.54 3.04 19.55
CA LEU A 19 14.14 2.21 18.43
C LEU A 19 12.74 1.62 18.62
N SER A 20 12.43 1.13 19.82
CA SER A 20 11.09 0.62 20.16
C SER A 20 10.03 1.70 19.98
N ALA A 21 10.26 2.91 20.50
CA ALA A 21 9.32 4.02 20.35
C ALA A 21 9.09 4.41 18.87
N ARG A 22 10.13 4.34 18.04
CA ARG A 22 10.00 4.59 16.59
C ARG A 22 9.23 3.46 15.89
N LEU A 23 9.45 2.22 16.30
CA LEU A 23 8.72 1.07 15.77
C LEU A 23 7.23 1.18 16.12
N ASP A 24 6.90 1.47 17.38
CA ASP A 24 5.53 1.63 17.84
C ASP A 24 4.78 2.72 17.04
N ALA A 25 5.44 3.85 16.76
CA ALA A 25 4.88 4.93 15.95
C ALA A 25 4.59 4.47 14.51
N VAL A 26 5.53 3.77 13.86
CA VAL A 26 5.37 3.28 12.49
C VAL A 26 4.29 2.19 12.41
N GLU A 27 4.22 1.30 13.42
CA GLU A 27 3.20 0.27 13.49
C GLU A 27 1.80 0.87 13.67
N ALA A 28 1.67 1.94 14.46
CA ALA A 28 0.42 2.69 14.61
C ALA A 28 -0.03 3.35 13.29
N GLU A 29 0.89 4.04 12.60
CA GLU A 29 0.60 4.64 11.29
C GLU A 29 0.20 3.58 10.25
N LEU A 30 0.89 2.43 10.24
CA LEU A 30 0.59 1.32 9.36
C LEU A 30 -0.79 0.71 9.66
N ALA A 31 -1.15 0.59 10.94
CA ALA A 31 -2.46 0.11 11.35
C ALA A 31 -3.57 1.05 10.88
N GLU A 32 -3.39 2.36 11.02
CA GLU A 32 -4.33 3.38 10.52
C GLU A 32 -4.47 3.32 8.99
N LEU A 33 -3.34 3.22 8.27
CA LEU A 33 -3.31 3.09 6.82
C LEU A 33 -4.03 1.83 6.34
N LYS A 34 -3.82 0.69 7.01
CA LYS A 34 -4.54 -0.55 6.70
C LYS A 34 -6.04 -0.42 6.96
N ALA A 35 -6.42 0.14 8.12
CA ALA A 35 -7.82 0.37 8.45
C ALA A 35 -8.52 1.27 7.42
N ARG A 36 -7.83 2.30 6.92
CA ARG A 36 -8.32 3.17 5.84
C ARG A 36 -8.34 2.48 4.48
N SER A 37 -7.34 1.66 4.16
CA SER A 37 -7.29 0.92 2.89
C SER A 37 -8.30 -0.23 2.84
N GLU A 38 -8.71 -0.77 3.98
CA GLU A 38 -9.78 -1.77 4.10
C GLU A 38 -11.17 -1.15 4.02
N GLN A 39 -11.29 0.18 4.08
CA GLN A 39 -12.56 0.84 3.76
C GLN A 39 -12.88 0.58 2.30
N GLU A 40 -13.90 -0.26 2.09
CA GLU A 40 -14.39 -0.62 0.77
C GLU A 40 -14.91 0.66 0.10
N ILE A 41 -14.24 1.10 -0.97
CA ILE A 41 -14.75 2.20 -1.78
C ILE A 41 -15.95 1.65 -2.55
N PRO A 42 -17.15 2.24 -2.42
CA PRO A 42 -18.33 1.77 -3.15
C PRO A 42 -18.07 1.76 -4.66
N GLU A 43 -18.47 0.68 -5.33
CA GLU A 43 -18.25 0.49 -6.77
C GLU A 43 -18.79 1.65 -7.61
N ASP A 44 -19.94 2.21 -7.21
CA ASP A 44 -20.56 3.37 -7.86
C ASP A 44 -19.66 4.61 -7.87
N VAL A 45 -18.90 4.83 -6.78
CA VAL A 45 -17.97 5.97 -6.67
C VAL A 45 -16.79 5.75 -7.61
N LEU A 46 -16.24 4.54 -7.64
CA LEU A 46 -15.14 4.19 -8.53
C LEU A 46 -15.55 4.31 -10.02
N LEU A 47 -16.78 3.89 -10.34
CA LEU A 47 -17.36 4.00 -11.68
C LEU A 47 -17.58 5.47 -12.08
N ALA A 48 -18.11 6.29 -11.18
CA ALA A 48 -18.34 7.72 -11.43
C ALA A 48 -17.03 8.48 -11.72
N ILE A 49 -15.98 8.23 -10.92
CA ILE A 49 -14.65 8.81 -11.16
C ILE A 49 -14.09 8.35 -12.50
N SER A 50 -14.16 7.05 -12.79
CA SER A 50 -13.64 6.47 -14.04
C SER A 50 -14.35 7.03 -15.28
N ALA A 51 -15.67 7.23 -15.18
CA ALA A 51 -16.49 7.83 -16.24
C ALA A 51 -16.10 9.31 -16.46
N ALA A 52 -15.93 10.09 -15.38
CA ALA A 52 -15.51 11.49 -15.45
C ALA A 52 -14.13 11.65 -16.11
N VAL A 53 -13.15 10.84 -15.70
CA VAL A 53 -11.79 10.84 -16.29
C VAL A 53 -11.84 10.44 -17.77
N SER A 54 -12.62 9.42 -18.13
CA SER A 54 -12.75 8.98 -19.53
C SER A 54 -13.40 10.07 -20.40
N ALA A 55 -14.43 10.75 -19.88
CA ALA A 55 -15.06 11.87 -20.55
C ALA A 55 -14.09 13.05 -20.75
N TYR A 56 -13.29 13.37 -19.73
CA TYR A 56 -12.25 14.41 -19.81
C TYR A 56 -11.18 14.08 -20.87
N LEU A 57 -10.72 12.83 -20.92
CA LEU A 57 -9.73 12.36 -21.89
C LEU A 57 -10.31 12.13 -23.30
N GLY A 58 -11.59 12.41 -23.53
CA GLY A 58 -12.24 12.23 -24.83
C GLY A 58 -12.50 10.76 -25.21
N ASN A 59 -12.26 9.82 -24.30
CA ASN A 59 -12.53 8.40 -24.52
C ASN A 59 -14.00 8.09 -24.22
N LYS A 60 -14.83 7.96 -25.26
CA LYS A 60 -16.23 7.51 -25.15
C LYS A 60 -16.33 5.99 -24.98
N GLY A 61 -15.54 5.42 -24.07
CA GLY A 61 -15.60 3.99 -23.75
C GLY A 61 -17.00 3.65 -23.26
N LYS A 62 -17.73 2.80 -23.99
CA LYS A 62 -19.01 2.24 -23.51
C LYS A 62 -18.75 1.64 -22.14
N VAL A 63 -19.42 2.15 -21.10
CA VAL A 63 -19.40 1.55 -19.77
C VAL A 63 -20.00 0.15 -19.90
N ARG A 64 -19.14 -0.85 -20.06
CA ARG A 64 -19.49 -2.24 -19.82
C ARG A 64 -19.32 -2.44 -18.33
N ALA A 65 -20.34 -2.95 -17.66
CA ALA A 65 -20.25 -3.35 -16.25
C ALA A 65 -19.20 -4.45 -16.10
N VAL A 66 -17.93 -4.06 -16.01
CA VAL A 66 -16.83 -4.96 -15.69
C VAL A 66 -16.91 -5.13 -14.18
N HIS A 67 -17.56 -6.22 -13.75
CA HIS A 67 -17.61 -6.58 -12.35
C HIS A 67 -16.17 -6.90 -11.92
N PHE A 68 -15.58 -6.03 -11.11
CA PHE A 68 -14.25 -6.29 -10.58
C PHE A 68 -14.36 -7.41 -9.53
N SER A 69 -13.84 -8.60 -9.88
CA SER A 69 -13.74 -9.69 -8.91
C SER A 69 -12.86 -9.25 -7.74
N ARG A 70 -13.38 -9.40 -6.51
CA ARG A 70 -12.78 -8.96 -5.22
C ARG A 70 -11.44 -9.60 -4.85
N HIS A 71 -10.80 -10.28 -5.79
CA HIS A 71 -9.60 -11.06 -5.55
C HIS A 71 -8.36 -10.14 -5.53
N ARG A 72 -7.41 -10.35 -4.60
CA ARG A 72 -6.11 -9.65 -4.47
C ARG A 72 -5.16 -9.84 -5.68
N THR A 73 -5.71 -10.20 -6.82
CA THR A 73 -4.99 -10.49 -8.05
C THR A 73 -4.73 -9.23 -8.86
N TRP A 74 -5.32 -8.07 -8.52
CA TRP A 74 -5.09 -6.80 -9.25
C TRP A 74 -3.58 -6.49 -9.37
N ALA A 75 -2.84 -6.57 -8.26
CA ALA A 75 -1.40 -6.32 -8.25
C ALA A 75 -0.63 -7.38 -9.05
N ALA A 76 -1.09 -8.63 -9.06
CA ALA A 76 -0.50 -9.70 -9.85
C ALA A 76 -0.79 -9.55 -11.35
N GLN A 77 -2.00 -9.14 -11.72
CA GLN A 77 -2.41 -8.88 -13.11
C GLN A 77 -1.71 -7.64 -13.68
N GLY A 78 -1.54 -6.59 -12.87
CA GLY A 78 -0.74 -5.42 -13.26
C GLY A 78 0.71 -5.79 -13.55
N ARG A 79 1.35 -6.60 -12.69
CA ARG A 79 2.70 -7.13 -12.94
C ARG A 79 2.77 -7.99 -14.20
N GLN A 80 1.77 -8.84 -14.45
CA GLN A 80 1.72 -9.65 -15.68
C GLN A 80 1.57 -8.78 -16.95
N ALA A 81 0.78 -7.71 -16.91
CA ALA A 81 0.61 -6.81 -18.05
C ALA A 81 1.94 -6.12 -18.41
N VAL A 82 2.67 -5.61 -17.41
CA VAL A 82 3.99 -4.99 -17.60
C VAL A 82 5.01 -5.99 -18.14
N GLN A 83 5.09 -7.19 -17.57
CA GLN A 83 6.01 -8.24 -18.05
C GLN A 83 5.68 -8.76 -19.44
N THR A 84 4.40 -8.78 -19.81
CA THR A 84 3.97 -9.18 -21.16
C THR A 84 4.33 -8.11 -22.18
N ALA A 85 4.18 -6.83 -21.82
CA ALA A 85 4.57 -5.70 -22.66
C ALA A 85 6.08 -5.66 -22.88
N SER A 86 6.89 -5.92 -21.83
CA SER A 86 8.35 -5.91 -21.95
C SER A 86 8.92 -7.08 -22.77
N ARG A 87 8.15 -8.17 -22.97
CA ARG A 87 8.56 -9.32 -23.80
C ARG A 87 8.29 -9.13 -25.30
N ARG A 88 7.55 -8.08 -25.68
CA ARG A 88 7.18 -7.79 -27.09
C ARG A 88 8.04 -6.68 -27.73
N LEU A 89 9.06 -6.20 -27.02
CA LEU A 89 10.12 -5.33 -27.54
C LEU A 89 11.39 -6.15 -27.73
#